data_AF-A0A3N6BRY5-F1
#
_entry.id   AF-A0A3N6BRY5-F1
#
_cell.length_a   1.000
_cell.length_b   1.000
_cell.length_c   1.000
_cell.angle_alpha   90.00
_cell.angle_beta   90.00
_cell.angle_gamma   90.00
#
_symmetry.space_group_name_H-M   'P 1'
#
loop_
_entity.id
_entity.type
_entity.pdbx_description
1 polymer ?
#
loop_
_entity_poly.entity_id
_entity_poly.type
_entity_poly.pdbx_seq_one_letter_code
_entity_poly.pdbx_strand_id
1 'polypeptide(L)'
;MSRAGGVIPPFVIVMFLTGLQGQDLGKPSRSVTDPGVVTTRQAITPAGVQSVFEGRVYGLTFGGKPTEVAVMTYDQKTGIGLVSRIDWMSNRVLEQVSIG
;
A
#
# COMPACT_ATOMS: atom_id res chain seq x y z
N MET A 1 28.11 12.64 -57.32
CA MET A 1 26.68 12.31 -57.55
C MET A 1 26.22 11.43 -56.41
N SER A 2 25.27 11.94 -55.61
CA SER A 2 24.74 11.34 -54.38
C SER A 2 23.56 10.39 -54.67
N ARG A 3 23.56 9.19 -54.09
CA ARG A 3 22.41 8.27 -53.86
C ARG A 3 22.81 7.38 -52.67
N ALA A 4 22.02 7.05 -51.66
CA ALA A 4 20.61 7.27 -51.40
C ALA A 4 20.41 7.34 -49.87
N GLY A 5 19.93 8.48 -49.37
CA GLY A 5 19.37 8.55 -48.02
C GLY A 5 18.00 7.87 -48.03
N GLY A 6 17.83 6.81 -47.25
CA GLY A 6 16.54 6.21 -46.99
C GLY A 6 15.66 7.20 -46.23
N VAL A 7 14.78 7.88 -46.96
CA VAL A 7 13.81 8.81 -46.38
C VAL A 7 12.75 7.97 -45.69
N ILE A 8 12.81 7.92 -44.36
CA ILE A 8 11.71 7.38 -43.54
C ILE A 8 10.51 8.29 -43.82
N PRO A 9 9.40 7.76 -44.36
CA PRO A 9 8.26 8.60 -44.72
C PRO A 9 7.69 9.27 -43.47
N PRO A 10 7.32 10.57 -43.53
CA PRO A 10 6.92 11.36 -42.36
C PRO A 10 5.67 10.82 -41.65
N PHE A 11 4.91 9.93 -42.29
CA PHE A 11 3.76 9.25 -41.69
C PHE A 11 4.13 8.22 -40.61
N VAL A 12 5.33 7.63 -40.66
CA VAL A 12 5.74 6.58 -39.71
C VAL A 12 6.09 7.17 -38.34
N ILE A 13 6.57 8.43 -38.31
CA ILE A 13 6.91 9.14 -37.07
C ILE A 13 5.64 9.66 -36.36
N VAL A 14 4.61 10.03 -37.10
CA VAL A 14 3.35 10.53 -36.51
C VAL A 14 2.56 9.39 -35.83
N MET A 15 2.69 8.15 -36.31
CA MET A 15 1.93 7.00 -35.80
C MET A 15 2.43 6.45 -34.45
N PHE A 16 3.63 6.82 -33.99
CA PHE A 16 4.20 6.33 -32.72
C PHE A 16 4.05 7.32 -31.54
N LEU A 17 3.50 8.51 -31.76
CA LEU A 17 3.37 9.55 -30.71
C LEU A 17 1.94 9.72 -30.18
N THR A 18 0.94 9.00 -30.71
CA THR A 18 -0.49 9.16 -30.34
C THR A 18 -1.03 8.10 -29.39
N GLY A 19 -0.16 7.43 -28.62
CA GLY A 19 -0.54 6.37 -27.68
C GLY A 19 -0.76 6.77 -26.21
N LEU A 20 -0.55 8.03 -25.83
CA LEU A 20 -0.73 8.52 -24.46
C LEU A 20 -2.11 9.19 -24.27
N GLN A 21 -3.18 8.46 -24.56
CA GLN A 21 -4.48 8.74 -23.94
C GLN A 21 -4.36 8.27 -22.49
N GLY A 22 -3.86 9.16 -21.63
CA GLY A 22 -3.80 8.95 -20.19
C GLY A 22 -5.19 8.56 -19.68
N GLN A 23 -5.23 7.47 -18.92
CA GLN A 23 -6.42 6.98 -18.25
C GLN A 23 -7.09 8.13 -17.50
N ASP A 24 -8.35 8.41 -17.80
CA ASP A 24 -9.17 9.25 -16.93
C ASP A 24 -9.14 8.59 -15.55
N LEU A 25 -8.57 9.28 -14.55
CA LEU A 25 -8.64 8.85 -13.16
C LEU A 25 -10.10 8.99 -12.77
N GLY A 26 -10.91 7.97 -13.12
CA GLY A 26 -12.30 7.87 -12.76
C GLY A 26 -12.39 8.09 -11.27
N LYS A 27 -12.75 9.32 -10.88
CA LYS A 27 -13.03 9.68 -9.50
C LYS A 27 -14.07 8.67 -9.05
N PRO A 28 -13.90 7.96 -7.92
CA PRO A 28 -14.94 7.06 -7.45
C PRO A 28 -16.14 7.92 -7.02
N SER A 29 -17.05 8.20 -7.95
CA SER A 29 -18.29 8.90 -7.66
C SER A 29 -19.32 7.88 -7.20
N ARG A 30 -19.27 7.57 -5.90
CA ARG A 30 -20.41 6.91 -5.27
C ARG A 30 -21.49 7.96 -5.06
N SER A 31 -22.37 8.15 -6.03
CA SER A 31 -23.60 8.93 -5.87
C SER A 31 -24.52 8.16 -4.92
N VAL A 32 -24.37 8.36 -3.61
CA VAL A 32 -25.29 7.81 -2.61
C VAL A 32 -26.37 8.85 -2.36
N THR A 33 -27.63 8.45 -2.56
CA THR A 33 -28.80 9.32 -2.40
C THR A 33 -28.98 9.87 -0.97
N ASP A 34 -28.43 9.18 0.04
CA ASP A 34 -28.23 9.70 1.39
C ASP A 34 -26.85 9.22 1.90
N PRO A 35 -25.81 10.08 1.94
CA PRO A 35 -24.49 9.69 2.40
C PRO A 35 -24.43 9.42 3.92
N GLY A 36 -25.49 9.70 4.67
CA GLY A 36 -25.45 9.68 6.13
C GLY A 36 -24.48 10.73 6.70
N VAL A 37 -24.32 10.73 8.03
CA VAL A 37 -23.45 11.69 8.72
C VAL A 37 -22.00 11.23 8.65
N VAL A 38 -21.15 11.93 7.89
CA VAL A 38 -19.69 11.80 7.97
C VAL A 38 -19.21 12.63 9.16
N THR A 39 -18.74 11.96 10.20
CA THR A 39 -18.26 12.61 11.42
C THR A 39 -16.86 13.20 11.23
N THR A 40 -16.77 14.26 10.44
CA THR A 40 -15.51 15.00 10.28
C THR A 40 -15.15 15.69 11.60
N ARG A 41 -13.85 15.71 11.94
CA ARG A 41 -13.31 16.29 13.18
C ARG A 41 -13.74 15.59 14.48
N GLN A 42 -14.15 14.32 14.41
CA GLN A 42 -14.11 13.52 15.63
C GLN A 42 -12.67 13.43 16.11
N ALA A 43 -12.41 14.04 17.27
CA ALA A 43 -11.31 13.63 18.13
C ALA A 43 -11.68 12.24 18.66
N ILE A 44 -11.50 11.22 17.83
CA ILE A 44 -11.59 9.84 18.28
C ILE A 44 -10.40 9.69 19.23
N THR A 45 -10.66 9.58 20.52
CA THR A 45 -9.66 9.06 21.46
C THR A 45 -9.23 7.73 20.85
N PRO A 46 -7.95 7.51 20.47
CA PRO A 46 -7.55 6.22 19.95
C PRO A 46 -7.99 5.19 20.98
N ALA A 47 -8.88 4.28 20.59
CA ALA A 47 -9.37 3.24 21.47
C ALA A 47 -8.22 2.24 21.67
N GLY A 48 -7.26 2.60 22.52
CA GLY A 48 -6.10 1.79 22.86
C GLY A 48 -4.75 2.35 22.37
N VAL A 49 -3.72 1.54 22.61
CA VAL A 49 -2.34 1.78 22.21
C VAL A 49 -2.17 1.40 20.74
N GLN A 50 -1.62 2.32 19.93
CA GLN A 50 -1.33 2.06 18.52
C GLN A 50 0.10 1.54 18.35
N SER A 51 0.24 0.39 17.69
CA SER A 51 1.53 -0.14 17.22
C SER A 51 1.63 0.04 15.70
N VAL A 52 2.80 0.46 15.22
CA VAL A 52 3.10 0.62 13.79
C VAL A 52 4.13 -0.45 13.42
N PHE A 53 3.89 -1.14 12.31
CA PHE A 53 4.77 -2.18 11.80
C PHE A 53 5.26 -1.83 10.39
N GLU A 54 6.47 -2.27 10.07
CA GLU A 54 6.98 -2.22 8.70
C GLU A 54 6.37 -3.34 7.85
N GLY A 55 6.02 -3.01 6.61
CA GLY A 55 5.36 -3.94 5.68
C GLY A 55 3.85 -4.01 5.87
N ARG A 56 3.22 -4.98 5.18
CA ARG A 56 1.79 -5.24 5.32
C ARG A 56 1.56 -6.22 6.46
N VAL A 57 0.57 -5.97 7.31
CA VAL A 57 0.11 -6.93 8.32
C VAL A 57 -0.76 -7.99 7.65
N TYR A 58 -0.38 -9.25 7.78
CA TYR A 58 -1.10 -10.39 7.22
C TYR A 58 -1.99 -11.09 8.23
N GLY A 59 -1.63 -11.03 9.51
CA GLY A 59 -2.41 -11.65 10.56
C GLY A 59 -1.84 -11.33 11.94
N LEU A 60 -2.65 -11.62 12.95
CA LEU A 60 -2.28 -11.55 14.35
C LEU A 60 -2.87 -12.73 15.12
N THR A 61 -2.21 -13.09 16.21
CA THR A 61 -2.73 -14.04 17.20
C THR A 61 -2.38 -13.58 18.61
N PHE A 62 -3.21 -13.93 19.58
CA PHE A 62 -2.91 -13.71 20.99
C PHE A 62 -1.85 -14.70 21.46
N GLY A 63 -0.90 -14.21 22.27
CA GLY A 63 0.14 -15.02 22.88
C GLY A 63 -0.34 -15.75 24.13
N GLY A 64 0.62 -16.27 24.91
CA GLY A 64 0.33 -16.99 26.15
C GLY A 64 -0.06 -16.08 27.32
N LYS A 65 0.14 -14.76 27.20
CA LYS A 65 -0.17 -13.76 28.23
C LYS A 65 -1.24 -12.79 27.73
N PRO A 66 -2.05 -12.19 28.64
CA PRO A 66 -3.08 -11.22 28.26
C PRO A 66 -2.55 -9.98 27.52
N THR A 67 -1.29 -9.61 27.77
CA THR A 67 -0.65 -8.45 27.15
C THR A 67 0.08 -8.78 25.85
N GLU A 68 0.09 -10.06 25.42
CA GLU A 68 0.96 -10.51 24.35
C GLU A 68 0.19 -10.76 23.06
N VAL A 69 0.69 -10.19 21.96
CA VAL A 69 0.19 -10.44 20.59
C VAL A 69 1.38 -10.74 19.69
N ALA A 70 1.24 -11.75 18.84
CA ALA A 70 2.17 -11.98 17.73
C ALA A 70 1.53 -11.46 16.44
N VAL A 71 2.29 -10.67 15.68
CA VAL A 71 1.87 -10.05 14.41
C VAL A 71 2.79 -10.53 13.30
N MET A 72 2.21 -11.03 12.21
CA MET A 72 2.95 -11.37 11.00
C MET A 72 2.88 -10.21 10.02
N THR A 73 4.05 -9.73 9.58
CA THR A 73 4.17 -8.78 8.49
C THR A 73 4.99 -9.34 7.34
N TYR A 74 4.79 -8.79 6.15
CA TYR A 74 5.61 -9.08 4.99
C TYR A 74 5.87 -7.80 4.20
N ASP A 75 7.14 -7.54 3.91
CA ASP A 75 7.56 -6.43 3.10
C ASP A 75 7.73 -6.87 1.64
N GLN A 76 6.87 -6.32 0.78
CA GLN A 76 6.87 -6.62 -0.65
C GLN A 76 8.12 -6.12 -1.37
N LYS A 77 8.84 -5.14 -0.82
CA LYS A 77 10.06 -4.59 -1.43
C LYS A 77 11.27 -5.48 -1.18
N THR A 78 11.42 -5.96 0.04
CA THR A 78 12.55 -6.81 0.45
C THR A 78 12.27 -8.30 0.29
N GLY A 79 11.00 -8.70 0.20
CA GLY A 79 10.60 -10.11 0.14
C GLY A 79 10.72 -10.84 1.48
N ILE A 80 10.92 -10.10 2.57
CA ILE A 80 11.15 -10.65 3.91
C ILE A 80 9.84 -10.62 4.69
N GLY A 81 9.49 -11.76 5.28
CA GLY A 81 8.45 -11.83 6.31
C GLY A 81 9.04 -11.64 7.71
N LEU A 82 8.25 -11.07 8.62
CA LEU A 82 8.62 -10.88 10.01
C LEU A 82 7.48 -11.33 10.91
N VAL A 83 7.80 -12.05 11.97
CA VAL A 83 6.89 -12.32 13.08
C VAL A 83 7.38 -11.54 14.29
N SER A 84 6.61 -10.52 14.68
CA SER A 84 6.91 -9.68 15.85
C SER A 84 5.98 -10.05 16.99
N ARG A 85 6.56 -10.43 18.12
CA ARG A 85 5.87 -10.64 19.39
C ARG A 85 5.93 -9.35 20.20
N ILE A 86 4.78 -8.82 20.61
CA ILE A 86 4.69 -7.53 21.30
C ILE A 86 3.94 -7.66 22.61
N ASP A 87 4.34 -6.87 23.60
CA ASP A 87 3.47 -6.49 24.71
C ASP A 87 2.66 -5.27 24.26
N TRP A 88 1.38 -5.46 23.96
CA TRP A 88 0.52 -4.42 23.39
C TRP A 88 0.16 -3.33 24.41
N MET A 89 0.15 -3.66 25.70
CA MET A 89 -0.20 -2.71 26.76
C MET A 89 0.91 -1.69 26.96
N SER A 90 2.17 -2.12 26.85
CA SER A 90 3.37 -1.27 26.94
C SER A 90 3.93 -0.83 25.58
N ASN A 91 3.31 -1.24 24.48
CA ASN A 91 3.78 -1.01 23.10
C ASN A 91 5.23 -1.45 22.85
N ARG A 92 5.65 -2.58 23.44
CA ARG A 92 7.05 -3.03 23.40
C ARG A 92 7.21 -4.30 22.59
N VAL A 93 8.18 -4.31 21.68
CA VAL A 93 8.61 -5.54 21.00
C VAL A 93 9.34 -6.43 22.00
N LEU A 94 8.84 -7.66 22.17
CA LEU A 94 9.43 -8.70 23.00
C LEU A 94 10.42 -9.53 22.18
N GLU A 95 10.05 -9.83 20.93
CA GLU A 95 10.84 -10.66 20.03
C GLU A 95 10.45 -10.39 18.59
N GLN A 96 11.40 -10.59 17.67
CA GLN A 96 11.16 -10.48 16.24
C GLN A 96 11.96 -11.56 15.51
N VAL A 97 11.28 -12.31 14.66
CA VAL A 97 11.87 -13.42 13.90
C VAL A 97 11.62 -13.18 12.41
N SER A 98 12.68 -13.26 11.62
CA SER A 98 12.58 -13.23 10.15
C SER A 98 12.12 -14.58 9.63
N ILE A 99 11.17 -14.55 8.70
CA ILE A 99 10.67 -15.69 7.95
C ILE A 99 10.81 -15.37 6.46
N GLY A 100 11.86 -15.90 5.85
CA GLY A 100 12.28 -15.62 4.47
C GLY A 100 13.64 -16.23 4.20
#